data_AF-A0A960ZG42-F1
#
_entry.id   AF-A0A960ZG42-F1
#
_cell.length_a   1.000
_cell.length_b   1.000
_cell.length_c   1.000
_cell.angle_alpha   90.00
_cell.angle_beta   90.00
_cell.angle_gamma   90.00
#
_symmetry.space_group_name_H-M   'P 1'
#
loop_
_entity.id
_entity.type
_entity.pdbx_description
1 polymer ?
#
loop_
_entity_poly.entity_id
_entity_poly.type
_entity_poly.pdbx_seq_one_letter_code
_entity_poly.pdbx_strand_id
1 'polypeptide(L)'
;MKLKMITVSLVLAFAFIACGKGNAVGEAKALMNEMISTMEKTNSGMEKAEDGDAAAEILESFADSMLKMKTKSEELSKKYPELNLDGSEPPPELKEEAEKLAESMQKFGGIMGSKAAVFATSEKFQAAAKKLSELN
;
A
#
# COMPACT_ATOMS: atom_id res chain seq x y z
N MET A 1 -61.28 -3.87 -17.89
CA MET A 1 -60.08 -3.01 -18.03
C MET A 1 -59.56 -2.71 -16.63
N LYS A 2 -58.42 -3.29 -16.21
CA LYS A 2 -57.61 -2.88 -15.04
C LYS A 2 -56.33 -3.71 -15.07
N LEU A 3 -55.55 -3.44 -16.11
CA LEU A 3 -54.16 -3.86 -16.26
C LEU A 3 -53.29 -2.79 -15.56
N LYS A 4 -52.13 -3.20 -15.03
CA LYS A 4 -51.02 -2.37 -14.52
C LYS A 4 -51.08 -2.04 -13.02
N MET A 5 -50.62 -2.96 -12.18
CA MET A 5 -50.10 -2.58 -10.86
C MET A 5 -49.10 -3.61 -10.30
N ILE A 6 -48.16 -4.10 -11.10
CA ILE A 6 -47.04 -4.92 -10.62
C ILE A 6 -45.81 -4.60 -11.48
N THR A 7 -45.10 -3.52 -11.17
CA THR A 7 -43.75 -3.26 -11.73
C THR A 7 -43.03 -2.14 -10.96
N VAL A 8 -43.03 -2.16 -9.62
CA VAL A 8 -42.20 -1.23 -8.81
C VAL A 8 -41.62 -1.98 -7.61
N SER A 9 -40.76 -2.97 -7.86
CA SER A 9 -39.95 -3.59 -6.80
C SER A 9 -38.55 -4.04 -7.25
N LEU A 10 -38.19 -3.83 -8.52
CA LEU A 10 -36.89 -4.29 -9.06
C LEU A 10 -35.86 -3.17 -9.27
N VAL A 11 -36.17 -1.92 -8.91
CA VAL A 11 -35.25 -0.77 -9.11
C VAL A 11 -34.45 -0.44 -7.85
N LEU A 12 -34.88 -0.86 -6.66
CA LEU A 12 -34.15 -0.60 -5.41
C LEU A 12 -32.95 -1.53 -5.15
N ALA A 13 -32.84 -2.65 -5.88
CA ALA A 13 -31.73 -3.59 -5.72
C ALA A 13 -30.42 -3.12 -6.39
N PHE A 14 -30.48 -2.16 -7.31
CA PHE A 14 -29.27 -1.61 -7.99
C PHE A 14 -28.66 -0.40 -7.28
N ALA A 15 -29.35 0.19 -6.28
CA ALA A 15 -28.82 1.34 -5.55
C ALA A 15 -27.68 0.99 -4.58
N PHE A 16 -27.53 -0.28 -4.18
CA PHE A 16 -26.45 -0.71 -3.28
C PHE A 16 -25.14 -1.06 -4.01
N ILE A 17 -25.20 -1.46 -5.28
CA ILE A 17 -24.00 -1.84 -6.05
C ILE A 17 -23.16 -0.59 -6.41
N ALA A 18 -23.80 0.57 -6.54
CA ALA A 18 -23.13 1.83 -6.85
C ALA A 18 -22.40 2.47 -5.64
N CYS A 19 -22.79 2.15 -4.39
CA CYS A 19 -22.10 2.66 -3.20
C CYS A 19 -20.91 1.79 -2.75
N GLY A 20 -20.89 0.49 -3.09
CA GLY A 20 -19.83 -0.44 -2.68
C GLY A 20 -18.51 -0.20 -3.41
N LYS A 21 -18.54 -0.13 -4.75
CA LYS A 21 -17.31 0.00 -5.56
C LYS A 21 -16.58 1.32 -5.37
N GLY A 22 -17.29 2.44 -5.27
CA GLY A 22 -16.67 3.75 -5.04
C GLY A 22 -15.96 3.82 -3.69
N ASN A 23 -16.53 3.19 -2.65
CA ASN A 23 -15.92 3.12 -1.33
C ASN A 23 -14.74 2.15 -1.29
N ALA A 24 -14.83 1.02 -2.00
CA ALA A 24 -13.75 0.05 -2.15
C ALA A 24 -12.51 0.68 -2.80
N VAL A 25 -12.69 1.35 -3.94
CA VAL A 25 -11.61 2.03 -4.67
C VAL A 25 -11.03 3.18 -3.84
N GLY A 26 -11.88 3.93 -3.12
CA GLY A 26 -11.43 4.99 -2.22
C GLY A 26 -10.54 4.48 -1.08
N GLU A 27 -10.93 3.38 -0.43
CA GLU A 27 -10.13 2.76 0.64
C GLU A 27 -8.82 2.15 0.09
N ALA A 28 -8.85 1.51 -1.08
CA ALA A 28 -7.65 1.01 -1.75
C ALA A 28 -6.68 2.14 -2.12
N LYS A 29 -7.20 3.23 -2.71
CA LYS A 29 -6.43 4.43 -3.02
C LYS A 29 -5.81 5.06 -1.76
N ALA A 30 -6.56 5.10 -0.67
CA ALA A 30 -6.04 5.61 0.61
C ALA A 30 -4.87 4.76 1.13
N LEU A 31 -5.00 3.43 1.08
CA LEU A 31 -3.92 2.51 1.46
C LEU A 31 -2.67 2.69 0.57
N MET A 32 -2.84 2.81 -0.75
CA MET A 32 -1.72 3.06 -1.66
C MET A 32 -1.03 4.39 -1.39
N ASN A 33 -1.79 5.45 -1.11
CA ASN A 33 -1.23 6.75 -0.75
C ASN A 33 -0.50 6.72 0.61
N GLU A 34 -0.98 5.95 1.58
CA GLU A 34 -0.27 5.73 2.84
C GLU A 34 1.06 5.01 2.62
N MET A 35 1.07 4.00 1.73
CA MET A 35 2.28 3.28 1.33
C MET A 35 3.28 4.19 0.60
N ILE A 36 2.82 4.99 -0.36
CA ILE A 36 3.63 6.00 -1.06
C ILE A 36 4.26 6.95 -0.06
N SER A 37 3.45 7.56 0.83
CA SER A 37 3.94 8.52 1.82
C SER A 37 4.96 7.89 2.78
N THR A 38 4.72 6.65 3.19
CA THR A 38 5.64 5.89 4.05
C THR A 38 6.98 5.66 3.34
N MET A 39 6.94 5.28 2.07
CA MET A 39 8.15 5.04 1.29
C MET A 39 8.91 6.33 0.97
N GLU A 40 8.23 7.42 0.63
CA GLU A 40 8.85 8.74 0.45
C GLU A 40 9.53 9.24 1.73
N LYS A 41 8.89 9.09 2.89
CA LYS A 41 9.50 9.40 4.20
C LYS A 41 10.73 8.56 4.46
N THR A 42 10.64 7.25 4.18
CA THR A 42 11.74 6.31 4.36
C THR A 42 12.91 6.66 3.44
N ASN A 43 12.64 6.95 2.16
CA ASN A 43 13.63 7.38 1.18
C ASN A 43 14.33 8.66 1.65
N SER A 44 13.58 9.70 2.03
CA SER A 44 14.16 10.96 2.49
C SER A 44 14.95 10.80 3.79
N GLY A 45 14.45 9.98 4.73
CA GLY A 45 15.16 9.65 5.95
C GLY A 45 16.49 8.95 5.65
N MET A 46 16.45 7.91 4.82
CA MET A 46 17.61 7.11 4.45
C MET A 46 18.67 7.94 3.72
N GLU A 47 18.28 8.83 2.81
CA GLU A 47 19.19 9.76 2.15
C GLU A 47 19.96 10.62 3.16
N LYS A 48 19.25 11.13 4.18
CA LYS A 48 19.79 12.00 5.23
C LYS A 48 20.50 11.25 6.37
N ALA A 49 20.33 9.92 6.48
CA ALA A 49 20.96 9.15 7.53
C ALA A 49 22.50 9.24 7.42
N GLU A 50 23.14 9.75 8.48
CA GLU A 50 24.59 9.96 8.55
C GLU A 50 25.33 8.73 9.08
N ASP A 51 24.63 7.85 9.79
CA ASP A 51 25.18 6.62 10.38
C ASP A 51 24.21 5.44 10.27
N GLY A 52 24.74 4.25 10.58
CA GLY A 52 24.00 3.01 10.52
C GLY A 52 22.92 2.85 11.60
N ASP A 53 23.00 3.60 12.69
CA ASP A 53 22.00 3.56 13.77
C ASP A 53 20.76 4.34 13.35
N ALA A 54 20.93 5.56 12.84
CA ALA A 54 19.86 6.36 12.25
C ALA A 54 19.19 5.63 11.08
N ALA A 55 19.99 5.01 10.21
CA ALA A 55 19.46 4.20 9.11
C ALA A 55 18.68 2.97 9.61
N ALA A 56 19.14 2.31 10.68
CA ALA A 56 18.42 1.19 11.28
C ALA A 56 17.06 1.64 11.85
N GLU A 57 16.99 2.74 12.59
CA GLU A 57 15.73 3.29 13.13
C GLU A 57 14.72 3.62 12.01
N ILE A 58 15.20 4.16 10.90
CA ILE A 58 14.35 4.43 9.73
C ILE A 58 13.79 3.14 9.14
N LEU A 59 14.62 2.09 9.01
CA LEU A 59 14.17 0.78 8.51
C LEU A 59 13.22 0.08 9.47
N GLU A 60 13.42 0.20 10.78
CA GLU A 60 12.50 -0.35 11.77
C GLU A 60 11.13 0.35 11.72
N SER A 61 11.11 1.67 11.61
CA SER A 61 9.87 2.44 11.42
C SER A 61 9.16 2.07 10.11
N PHE A 62 9.92 1.83 9.04
CA PHE A 62 9.39 1.33 7.78
C PHE A 62 8.76 -0.06 7.95
N ALA A 63 9.45 -0.98 8.61
CA ALA A 63 8.97 -2.34 8.90
C ALA A 63 7.66 -2.33 9.70
N ASP A 64 7.56 -1.50 10.75
CA ASP A 64 6.35 -1.38 11.55
C ASP A 64 5.17 -0.81 10.74
N SER A 65 5.45 0.12 9.82
CA SER A 65 4.45 0.67 8.91
C SER A 65 3.97 -0.38 7.91
N MET A 66 4.89 -1.18 7.36
CA MET A 66 4.55 -2.31 6.47
C MET A 66 3.68 -3.36 7.16
N LEU A 67 3.97 -3.70 8.42
CA LEU A 67 3.13 -4.61 9.21
C LEU A 67 1.70 -4.08 9.39
N LYS A 68 1.55 -2.79 9.72
CA LYS A 68 0.21 -2.16 9.84
C LYS A 68 -0.53 -2.14 8.51
N MET A 69 0.18 -1.84 7.41
CA MET A 69 -0.41 -1.83 6.08
C MET A 69 -0.80 -3.24 5.60
N LYS A 70 -0.05 -4.28 5.97
CA LYS A 70 -0.42 -5.68 5.73
C LYS A 70 -1.76 -6.01 6.37
N THR A 71 -1.96 -5.67 7.65
CA THR A 71 -3.24 -5.87 8.33
C THR A 71 -4.38 -5.11 7.63
N LYS A 72 -4.17 -3.83 7.29
CA LYS A 72 -5.17 -3.04 6.55
C LYS A 72 -5.49 -3.65 5.17
N SER A 73 -4.48 -4.15 4.47
CA SER A 73 -4.64 -4.81 3.17
C SER A 73 -5.47 -6.09 3.32
N GLU A 74 -5.19 -6.93 4.31
CA GLU A 74 -5.97 -8.14 4.58
C GLU A 74 -7.42 -7.84 4.95
N GLU A 75 -7.66 -6.80 5.76
CA GLU A 75 -9.01 -6.33 6.08
C GLU A 75 -9.74 -5.84 4.84
N LEU A 76 -9.06 -5.08 3.98
CA LEU A 76 -9.61 -4.55 2.74
C LEU A 76 -9.97 -5.68 1.76
N SER A 77 -9.09 -6.69 1.60
CA SER A 77 -9.35 -7.86 0.75
C SER A 77 -10.50 -8.71 1.26
N LYS A 78 -10.68 -8.83 2.59
CA LYS A 78 -11.85 -9.50 3.19
C LYS A 78 -13.14 -8.71 2.97
N LYS A 79 -13.06 -7.38 3.04
CA LYS A 79 -14.20 -6.46 2.92
C LYS A 79 -14.66 -6.30 1.47
N TYR A 80 -13.72 -6.31 0.52
CA TYR A 80 -13.94 -6.09 -0.90
C TYR A 80 -13.25 -7.17 -1.75
N PRO A 81 -13.70 -8.43 -1.67
CA PRO A 81 -13.11 -9.51 -2.46
C PRO A 81 -13.21 -9.27 -3.98
N GLU A 82 -14.12 -8.40 -4.43
CA GLU A 82 -14.30 -8.01 -5.82
C GLU A 82 -13.20 -7.08 -6.37
N LEU A 83 -12.38 -6.46 -5.51
CA LEU A 83 -11.31 -5.56 -5.96
C LEU A 83 -10.13 -6.31 -6.56
N ASN A 84 -9.95 -7.59 -6.25
CA ASN A 84 -8.84 -8.44 -6.70
C ASN A 84 -7.50 -7.69 -6.77
N LEU A 85 -7.06 -7.14 -5.63
CA LEU A 85 -5.81 -6.37 -5.50
C LEU A 85 -4.56 -7.21 -5.81
N ASP A 86 -4.70 -8.53 -5.81
CA ASP A 86 -3.67 -9.51 -6.15
C ASP A 86 -3.58 -9.76 -7.68
N GLY A 87 -4.46 -9.15 -8.47
CA GLY A 87 -4.46 -9.23 -9.93
C GLY A 87 -3.26 -8.50 -10.55
N SER A 88 -2.81 -8.99 -11.72
CA SER A 88 -1.61 -8.50 -12.41
C SER A 88 -1.66 -7.04 -12.85
N GLU A 89 -2.85 -6.44 -12.92
CA GLU A 89 -3.05 -5.05 -13.33
C GLU A 89 -3.95 -4.31 -12.33
N PRO A 90 -3.49 -3.19 -11.74
CA PRO A 90 -4.31 -2.38 -10.87
C PRO A 90 -5.49 -1.78 -11.66
N PRO A 91 -6.68 -1.62 -11.02
CA PRO A 91 -7.81 -0.93 -11.61
C PRO A 91 -7.41 0.42 -12.23
N PRO A 92 -8.04 0.86 -13.34
CA PRO A 92 -7.68 2.14 -13.99
C PRO A 92 -7.67 3.34 -13.04
N GLU A 93 -8.56 3.32 -12.04
CA GLU A 93 -8.72 4.37 -11.02
C GLU A 93 -7.56 4.42 -10.01
N LEU A 94 -6.75 3.36 -9.93
CA LEU A 94 -5.58 3.22 -9.06
C LEU A 94 -4.26 3.26 -9.83
N LYS A 95 -4.31 3.43 -11.16
CA LYS A 95 -3.11 3.37 -12.02
C LYS A 95 -2.10 4.46 -11.67
N GLU A 96 -2.57 5.69 -11.38
CA GLU A 96 -1.70 6.80 -11.00
C GLU A 96 -0.97 6.50 -9.67
N GLU A 97 -1.68 6.01 -8.67
CA GLU A 97 -1.09 5.58 -7.40
C GLU A 97 -0.13 4.41 -7.60
N ALA A 98 -0.45 3.46 -8.48
CA ALA A 98 0.41 2.32 -8.76
C ALA A 98 1.74 2.77 -9.39
N GLU A 99 1.69 3.70 -10.33
CA GLU A 99 2.88 4.29 -10.95
C GLU A 99 3.74 5.05 -9.92
N LYS A 100 3.13 5.89 -9.06
CA LYS A 100 3.84 6.59 -7.99
C LYS A 100 4.45 5.64 -6.97
N LEU A 101 3.73 4.57 -6.63
CA LEU A 101 4.21 3.54 -5.73
C LEU A 101 5.42 2.82 -6.34
N ALA A 102 5.34 2.43 -7.61
CA ALA A 102 6.44 1.79 -8.32
C ALA A 102 7.68 2.71 -8.40
N GLU A 103 7.51 4.00 -8.68
CA GLU A 103 8.60 4.98 -8.67
C GLU A 103 9.23 5.09 -7.28
N SER A 104 8.41 5.14 -6.23
CA SER A 104 8.87 5.20 -4.85
C SER A 104 9.64 3.93 -4.46
N MET A 105 9.21 2.75 -4.95
CA MET A 105 9.86 1.46 -4.70
C MET A 105 11.21 1.40 -5.41
N GLN A 106 11.27 1.87 -6.65
CA GLN A 106 12.52 1.94 -7.39
C GLN A 106 13.53 2.86 -6.70
N LYS A 107 13.09 4.04 -6.23
CA LYS A 107 13.93 4.95 -5.44
C LYS A 107 14.41 4.29 -4.15
N PHE A 108 13.50 3.62 -3.43
CA PHE A 108 13.85 2.87 -2.23
C PHE A 108 14.92 1.82 -2.50
N GLY A 109 14.77 1.00 -3.53
CA GLY A 109 15.76 -0.01 -3.92
C GLY A 109 17.13 0.61 -4.22
N GLY A 110 17.17 1.74 -4.94
CA GLY A 110 18.42 2.46 -5.22
C GLY A 110 19.10 3.01 -3.97
N ILE A 111 18.34 3.68 -3.09
CA ILE A 111 18.85 4.23 -1.83
C ILE A 111 19.32 3.12 -0.91
N MET A 112 18.53 2.06 -0.79
CA MET A 112 18.82 0.90 0.05
C MET A 112 20.11 0.22 -0.39
N GLY A 113 20.31 0.00 -1.70
CA GLY A 113 21.55 -0.55 -2.24
C GLY A 113 22.77 0.34 -1.97
N SER A 114 22.62 1.65 -2.12
CA SER A 114 23.68 2.63 -1.81
C SER A 114 24.05 2.62 -0.32
N LYS A 115 23.05 2.75 0.56
CA LYS A 115 23.25 2.79 2.01
C LYS A 115 23.73 1.45 2.57
N ALA A 116 23.38 0.33 1.93
CA ALA A 116 23.91 -0.97 2.31
C ALA A 116 25.43 -1.08 2.12
N ALA A 117 25.98 -0.43 1.10
CA ALA A 117 27.43 -0.34 0.95
C ALA A 117 28.06 0.60 2.00
N VAL A 118 27.43 1.74 2.27
CA VAL A 118 27.92 2.74 3.25
C VAL A 118 27.91 2.20 4.67
N PHE A 119 26.86 1.47 5.05
CA PHE A 119 26.67 0.92 6.39
C PHE A 119 26.91 -0.58 6.46
N ALA A 120 27.73 -1.12 5.56
CA ALA A 120 28.00 -2.56 5.45
C ALA A 120 28.55 -3.18 6.74
N THR A 121 29.15 -2.40 7.63
CA THR A 121 29.70 -2.86 8.92
C THR A 121 28.78 -2.58 10.11
N SER A 122 27.64 -1.92 9.91
CA SER A 122 26.67 -1.68 10.98
C SER A 122 25.79 -2.91 11.19
N GLU A 123 25.98 -3.57 12.32
CA GLU A 123 25.17 -4.73 12.71
C GLU A 123 23.69 -4.37 12.88
N LYS A 124 23.39 -3.19 13.43
CA LYS A 124 22.01 -2.73 13.61
C LYS A 124 21.31 -2.52 12.27
N PHE A 125 21.99 -1.89 11.33
CA PHE A 125 21.46 -1.69 9.99
C PHE A 125 21.21 -3.03 9.27
N GLN A 126 22.16 -3.96 9.35
CA GLN A 126 21.99 -5.29 8.78
C GLN A 126 20.82 -6.05 9.42
N ALA A 127 20.67 -5.96 10.74
CA ALA A 127 19.56 -6.58 11.46
C ALA A 127 18.20 -6.00 11.05
N ALA A 128 18.10 -4.67 10.94
CA ALA A 128 16.88 -3.99 10.49
C ALA A 128 16.54 -4.34 9.03
N ALA A 129 17.53 -4.34 8.13
CA ALA A 129 17.35 -4.74 6.74
C ALA A 129 16.92 -6.22 6.60
N LYS A 130 17.50 -7.11 7.42
CA LYS A 130 17.10 -8.52 7.47
C LYS A 130 15.66 -8.67 7.95
N LYS A 131 15.28 -8.00 9.03
CA LYS A 131 13.90 -8.01 9.54
C LYS A 131 12.91 -7.57 8.46
N LEU A 132 13.24 -6.54 7.69
CA LEU A 132 12.42 -6.09 6.57
C LEU A 132 12.25 -7.16 5.49
N SER A 133 13.31 -7.90 5.15
CA SER A 133 13.24 -9.00 4.17
C SER A 133 12.37 -10.19 4.63
N GLU A 134 12.26 -10.39 5.94
CA GLU A 134 11.46 -11.45 6.57
C GLU A 134 9.97 -11.09 6.69
N LEU A 135 9.57 -9.86 6.32
CA LEU A 135 8.16 -9.44 6.31
C LEU A 135 7.36 -9.95 5.10
N ASN A 136 8.04 -10.55 4.11
CA ASN A 136 7.41 -11.24 2.98
C ASN A 136 6.55 -12.42 3.45
#